data_AF-A0A7V9JI29-F1
#
_entry.id   AF-A0A7V9JI29-F1
#
_cell.length_a   1.000
_cell.length_b   1.000
_cell.length_c   1.000
_cell.angle_alpha   90.00
_cell.angle_beta   90.00
_cell.angle_gamma   90.00
#
_symmetry.space_group_name_H-M   'P 1'
#
loop_
_entity.id
_entity.type
_entity.pdbx_description
1 polymer ?
#
loop_
_entity_poly.entity_id
_entity_poly.type
_entity_poly.pdbx_seq_one_letter_code
_entity_poly.pdbx_strand_id
1 'polypeptide(L)'
;MIGASAIFSARRQSRRARRSWGFNVTAAEEATYTGAIFRLPAARATIRRLTAQTSPKAITTAEGLIRAGWKPRLTFPAQRLRPGRYVYAVRLRASMNPRRTSFRVSRPFVVR
;
A
#
# COMPACT_ATOMS: atom_id res chain seq x y z
N MET A 1 17.26 -8.50 1.18
CA MET A 1 16.10 -7.69 0.76
C MET A 1 15.55 -8.20 -0.58
N ILE A 2 14.27 -7.94 -0.90
CA ILE A 2 13.75 -8.09 -2.28
C ILE A 2 14.03 -6.79 -3.03
N GLY A 3 14.41 -6.85 -4.30
CA GLY A 3 14.44 -5.69 -5.19
C GLY A 3 13.04 -5.21 -5.51
N ALA A 4 12.31 -4.70 -4.50
CA ALA A 4 10.93 -4.27 -4.62
C ALA A 4 10.77 -2.77 -4.32
N SER A 5 9.98 -2.12 -5.17
CA SER A 5 9.74 -0.68 -5.17
C SER A 5 8.24 -0.38 -5.29
N ALA A 6 7.81 0.71 -4.66
CA ALA A 6 6.45 1.21 -4.74
C ALA A 6 6.49 2.67 -5.18
N ILE A 7 5.74 3.01 -6.22
CA ILE A 7 5.62 4.36 -6.77
C ILE A 7 4.25 4.90 -6.38
N PHE A 8 4.22 5.71 -5.34
CA PHE A 8 2.99 6.29 -4.81
C PHE A 8 2.56 7.50 -5.63
N SER A 9 1.57 7.35 -6.50
CA SER A 9 0.97 8.45 -7.28
C SER A 9 -0.05 9.28 -6.49
N ALA A 10 0.01 9.22 -5.15
CA ALA A 10 -0.84 10.03 -4.29
C ALA A 10 -0.44 11.50 -4.45
N ARG A 11 -1.27 12.29 -5.14
CA ARG A 11 -1.17 13.76 -5.06
C ARG A 11 -1.24 14.15 -3.58
N ARG A 12 -0.37 15.07 -3.15
CA ARG A 12 -0.30 15.57 -1.76
C ARG A 12 -1.68 16.00 -1.23
N GLN A 13 -2.54 16.44 -2.14
CA GLN A 13 -3.96 16.69 -1.91
C GLN A 13 -4.80 15.91 -2.92
N SER A 14 -5.85 15.24 -2.45
CA SER A 14 -6.83 14.50 -3.26
C SER A 14 -8.23 15.02 -2.97
N ARG A 15 -9.05 15.13 -4.02
CA ARG A 15 -10.46 15.56 -3.92
C ARG A 15 -11.27 14.51 -3.16
N ARG A 16 -12.18 14.93 -2.28
CA ARG A 16 -13.15 14.06 -1.59
C ARG A 16 -14.03 13.25 -2.54
N ALA A 17 -14.31 13.78 -3.73
CA ALA A 17 -15.09 13.09 -4.75
C ALA A 17 -14.37 11.86 -5.34
N ARG A 18 -13.05 11.75 -5.15
CA ARG A 18 -12.25 10.64 -5.67
C ARG A 18 -12.70 9.31 -5.08
N ARG A 19 -12.95 8.34 -5.96
CA ARG A 19 -13.33 6.97 -5.60
C ARG A 19 -12.22 5.94 -5.86
N SER A 20 -11.29 6.26 -6.77
CA SER A 20 -10.20 5.35 -7.17
C SER A 20 -8.92 5.66 -6.41
N TRP A 21 -8.49 4.71 -5.58
CA TRP A 21 -7.25 4.77 -4.81
C TRP A 21 -6.32 3.68 -5.28
N GLY A 22 -5.03 3.96 -5.31
CA GLY A 22 -4.06 3.01 -5.82
C GLY A 22 -2.72 3.64 -6.16
N PHE A 23 -1.74 2.79 -6.40
CA PHE A 23 -0.36 3.16 -6.72
C PHE A 23 0.32 2.01 -7.47
N ASN A 24 1.46 2.28 -8.10
CA ASN A 24 2.18 1.26 -8.85
C ASN A 24 3.16 0.55 -7.94
N VAL A 25 3.28 -0.76 -8.11
CA VAL A 25 4.18 -1.63 -7.35
C VAL A 25 5.02 -2.45 -8.32
N THR A 26 6.26 -2.77 -7.96
CA THR A 26 7.13 -3.60 -8.77
C THR A 26 8.09 -4.40 -7.92
N ALA A 27 8.50 -5.56 -8.43
CA ALA A 27 9.45 -6.45 -7.79
C ALA A 27 10.36 -7.07 -8.85
N ALA A 28 11.64 -7.23 -8.51
CA ALA A 28 12.65 -7.90 -9.34
C ALA A 28 12.40 -9.42 -9.46
N GLU A 29 11.57 -9.98 -8.58
CA GLU A 29 11.19 -11.38 -8.53
C GLU A 29 9.68 -11.49 -8.31
N GLU A 30 9.12 -12.68 -8.50
CA GLU A 30 7.71 -12.88 -8.19
C GLU A 30 7.44 -12.66 -6.70
N ALA A 31 6.45 -11.82 -6.41
CA ALA A 31 6.09 -11.47 -5.05
C ALA A 31 4.60 -11.27 -4.88
N THR A 32 4.05 -11.75 -3.78
CA THR A 32 2.71 -11.36 -3.32
C THR A 32 2.79 -10.01 -2.61
N TYR A 33 1.72 -9.22 -2.73
CA TYR A 33 1.60 -7.96 -2.02
C TYR A 33 0.32 -7.89 -1.19
N THR A 34 0.41 -7.14 -0.09
CA THR A 34 -0.73 -6.66 0.69
C THR A 34 -0.59 -5.15 0.84
N GLY A 35 -1.42 -4.39 0.14
CA GLY A 35 -1.53 -2.95 0.25
C GLY A 35 -2.64 -2.56 1.21
N ALA A 36 -2.49 -1.42 1.89
CA ALA A 36 -3.48 -0.90 2.82
C ALA A 36 -3.49 0.63 2.86
N ILE A 37 -4.66 1.21 3.16
CA ILE A 37 -4.84 2.64 3.42
C ILE A 37 -5.06 2.86 4.92
N PHE A 38 -4.29 3.76 5.52
CA PHE A 38 -4.45 4.14 6.92
C PHE A 38 -4.78 5.61 7.08
N ARG A 39 -5.66 5.93 8.02
CA ARG A 39 -5.87 7.30 8.50
C ARG A 39 -4.79 7.63 9.54
N LEU A 40 -4.21 8.82 9.47
CA LEU A 40 -3.34 9.35 10.53
C LEU A 40 -4.19 9.92 11.69
N PRO A 41 -3.70 9.84 12.94
CA PRO A 41 -2.36 9.39 13.36
C PRO A 41 -2.20 7.87 13.51
N ALA A 42 -3.28 7.08 13.43
CA ALA A 42 -3.29 5.64 13.68
C ALA A 42 -2.24 4.85 12.86
N ALA A 43 -1.85 5.37 11.69
CA ALA A 43 -0.88 4.71 10.83
C ALA A 43 0.51 4.46 11.48
N ARG A 44 1.03 5.31 12.38
CA ARG A 44 2.40 5.11 12.90
C ARG A 44 2.58 3.79 13.66
N ALA A 45 1.67 3.50 14.58
CA ALA A 45 1.67 2.24 15.32
C ALA A 45 1.23 1.05 14.44
N THR A 46 0.29 1.29 13.52
CA THR A 46 -0.26 0.24 12.67
C THR A 46 0.65 -0.16 11.50
N ILE A 47 1.48 0.73 10.96
CA ILE A 47 2.51 0.40 9.96
C ILE A 47 3.49 -0.64 10.52
N ARG A 48 3.87 -0.49 11.80
CA ARG A 48 4.66 -1.52 12.50
C ARG A 48 3.89 -2.85 12.53
N ARG A 49 2.58 -2.84 12.78
CA ARG A 49 1.76 -4.07 12.78
C ARG A 49 1.54 -4.67 11.39
N LEU A 50 1.59 -3.88 10.32
CA LEU A 50 1.57 -4.40 8.95
C LEU A 50 2.72 -5.37 8.67
N THR A 51 3.83 -5.23 9.42
CA THR A 51 4.93 -6.19 9.37
C THR A 51 4.56 -7.57 9.89
N ALA A 52 3.58 -7.65 10.79
CA ALA A 52 3.14 -8.84 11.49
C ALA A 52 1.95 -9.57 10.81
N GLN A 53 1.78 -9.44 9.48
CA GLN A 53 0.70 -10.05 8.66
C GLN A 53 -0.68 -9.39 8.75
N THR A 54 -1.09 -8.86 9.89
CA THR A 54 -2.43 -8.27 10.02
C THR A 54 -2.41 -6.77 9.76
N SER A 55 -3.44 -6.23 9.11
CA SER A 55 -3.63 -4.78 8.90
C SER A 55 -4.76 -4.20 9.77
N PRO A 56 -4.71 -4.33 11.11
CA PRO A 56 -5.78 -3.86 11.98
C PRO A 56 -5.89 -2.33 11.88
N LYS A 57 -7.11 -1.80 11.67
CA LYS A 57 -7.39 -0.37 11.41
C LYS A 57 -7.03 0.13 10.01
N ALA A 58 -6.75 -0.77 9.05
CA ALA A 58 -6.78 -0.38 7.65
C ALA A 58 -8.21 0.01 7.29
N ILE A 59 -8.36 1.10 6.55
CA ILE A 59 -9.67 1.52 6.01
C ILE A 59 -10.07 0.58 4.89
N THR A 60 -9.08 0.14 4.12
CA THR A 60 -9.22 -0.85 3.07
C THR A 60 -7.86 -1.48 2.82
N THR A 61 -7.92 -2.72 2.35
CA THR A 61 -6.78 -3.51 1.93
C THR A 61 -6.98 -3.96 0.48
N ALA A 62 -5.88 -4.26 -0.19
CA ALA A 62 -5.88 -4.89 -1.50
C ALA A 62 -4.70 -5.84 -1.57
N GLU A 63 -4.91 -7.01 -2.14
CA GLU A 63 -3.87 -8.04 -2.26
C GLU A 63 -3.69 -8.42 -3.73
N GLY A 64 -2.59 -9.10 -4.03
CA GLY A 64 -2.34 -9.62 -5.36
C GLY A 64 -0.92 -10.12 -5.56
N LEU A 65 -0.62 -10.42 -6.81
CA LEU A 65 0.65 -10.96 -7.26
C LEU A 65 1.35 -9.97 -8.19
N ILE A 66 2.66 -9.82 -8.03
CA ILE A 66 3.54 -9.10 -8.93
C ILE A 66 4.47 -10.12 -9.56
N ARG A 67 4.41 -10.23 -10.89
CA ARG A 67 5.40 -10.98 -11.66
C ARG A 67 6.72 -10.21 -11.71
N ALA A 68 7.83 -10.94 -11.78
CA ALA A 68 9.17 -10.35 -11.90
C ALA A 68 9.23 -9.34 -13.06
N GLY A 69 9.77 -8.15 -12.79
CA GLY A 69 9.93 -7.08 -13.78
C GLY A 69 8.63 -6.35 -14.17
N TRP A 70 7.47 -6.80 -13.70
CA TRP A 70 6.19 -6.17 -14.00
C TRP A 70 5.88 -5.02 -13.03
N LYS A 71 5.09 -4.04 -13.50
CA LYS A 71 4.73 -2.82 -12.76
C LYS A 71 3.22 -2.65 -12.61
N PRO A 72 2.49 -3.62 -12.01
CA PRO A 72 1.04 -3.51 -11.90
C PRO A 72 0.64 -2.31 -11.05
N ARG A 73 -0.57 -1.80 -11.33
CA ARG A 73 -1.22 -0.80 -10.50
C ARG A 73 -2.05 -1.51 -9.43
N LEU A 74 -1.59 -1.43 -8.19
CA LEU A 74 -2.39 -1.83 -7.03
C LEU A 74 -3.59 -0.89 -6.92
N THR A 75 -4.77 -1.46 -7.03
CA THR A 75 -6.04 -0.72 -7.00
C THR A 75 -6.85 -1.19 -5.81
N PHE A 76 -7.28 -0.24 -4.97
CA PHE A 76 -8.17 -0.52 -3.86
C PHE A 76 -9.63 -0.54 -4.36
N PRO A 77 -10.53 -1.24 -3.65
CA PRO A 77 -11.97 -1.13 -3.88
C PRO A 77 -12.42 0.33 -3.98
N ALA A 78 -13.33 0.59 -4.91
CA ALA A 78 -13.82 1.94 -5.16
C ALA A 78 -14.59 2.45 -3.93
N GLN A 79 -14.04 3.45 -3.25
CA GLN A 79 -14.67 4.02 -2.06
C GLN A 79 -14.31 5.49 -1.87
N ARG A 80 -15.17 6.22 -1.15
CA ARG A 80 -14.85 7.60 -0.74
C ARG A 80 -14.17 7.58 0.62
N LEU A 81 -13.02 8.23 0.71
CA LEU A 81 -12.38 8.48 1.99
C LEU A 81 -13.00 9.74 2.62
N ARG A 82 -13.21 9.70 3.95
CA ARG A 82 -13.59 10.91 4.70
C ARG A 82 -12.48 11.97 4.60
N PRO A 83 -12.78 13.26 4.81
CA PRO A 83 -11.73 14.26 4.92
C PRO A 83 -10.72 13.92 6.02
N GLY A 84 -9.43 14.08 5.73
CA GLY A 84 -8.37 13.72 6.67
C GLY A 84 -7.02 13.47 6.03
N ARG A 85 -6.05 13.04 6.84
CA ARG A 85 -4.70 12.68 6.40
C ARG A 85 -4.56 11.16 6.33
N TYR A 86 -3.96 10.67 5.26
CA TYR A 86 -3.85 9.25 4.95
C TYR A 86 -2.46 8.89 4.47
N VAL A 87 -2.12 7.61 4.60
CA VAL A 87 -0.91 7.01 4.01
C VAL A 87 -1.28 5.70 3.33
N TYR A 88 -0.57 5.40 2.25
CA TYR A 88 -0.53 4.05 1.72
C TYR A 88 0.60 3.28 2.39
N ALA A 89 0.37 2.03 2.70
CA ALA A 89 1.41 1.08 3.05
C ALA A 89 1.29 -0.15 2.15
N VAL A 90 2.42 -0.79 1.86
CA VAL A 90 2.46 -2.06 1.16
C VAL A 90 3.51 -2.96 1.76
N ARG A 91 3.14 -4.22 1.96
CA ARG A 91 4.03 -5.34 2.23
C ARG A 91 4.19 -6.13 0.95
N LEU A 92 5.42 -6.51 0.64
CA LEU A 92 5.78 -7.41 -0.46
C LEU A 92 6.47 -8.63 0.12
N ARG A 93 6.15 -9.82 -0.38
CA ARG A 93 6.70 -11.10 0.06
C ARG A 93 7.08 -11.92 -1.17
N ALA A 94 8.33 -12.32 -1.29
CA ALA A 94 8.80 -13.09 -2.44
C ALA A 94 8.15 -14.48 -2.41
N SER A 95 7.62 -14.94 -3.55
CA SER A 95 7.00 -16.26 -3.66
C SER A 95 8.02 -17.38 -3.37
N MET A 96 9.23 -17.24 -3.91
CA MET A 96 10.30 -18.24 -3.79
C MET A 96 10.96 -18.29 -2.40
N ASN A 97 10.95 -17.19 -1.66
CA ASN A 97 11.45 -17.15 -0.29
C ASN A 97 10.57 -16.23 0.55
N PRO A 98 9.53 -16.79 1.19
CA PRO A 98 8.55 -16.01 1.92
C PRO A 98 9.09 -15.31 3.18
N ARG A 99 10.33 -15.61 3.62
CA ARG A 99 11.03 -14.88 4.68
C ARG A 99 11.60 -13.55 4.17
N ARG A 100 11.89 -13.45 2.87
CA ARG A 100 12.25 -12.19 2.22
C ARG A 100 10.98 -11.36 2.10
N THR A 101 10.94 -10.25 2.82
CA THR A 101 9.84 -9.29 2.77
C THR A 101 10.37 -7.88 2.61
N SER A 102 9.56 -7.00 2.03
CA SER A 102 9.86 -5.58 1.89
C SER A 102 8.63 -4.77 2.25
N PHE A 103 8.85 -3.64 2.91
CA PHE A 103 7.79 -2.73 3.33
C PHE A 103 8.05 -1.34 2.77
N ARG A 104 6.99 -0.71 2.27
CA ARG A 104 7.02 0.66 1.75
C ARG A 104 5.81 1.42 2.26
N VAL A 105 6.02 2.69 2.59
CA VAL A 105 4.98 3.59 3.07
C VAL A 105 5.08 4.89 2.28
N SER A 106 3.95 5.42 1.84
CA SER A 106 3.91 6.70 1.12
C SER A 106 4.15 7.87 2.06
N ARG A 107 4.49 9.02 1.48
CA ARG A 107 4.30 10.30 2.18
C ARG A 107 2.80 10.49 2.49
N PRO A 108 2.45 11.19 3.58
CA PRO A 108 1.06 11.50 3.86
C PRO A 108 0.39 12.31 2.75
N PHE A 109 -0.85 11.97 2.41
CA PHE A 109 -1.71 12.75 1.52
C PHE A 109 -2.98 13.19 2.26
N VAL A 110 -3.54 14.33 1.85
CA VAL A 110 -4.73 14.89 2.46
C VAL A 110 -5.93 14.70 1.53
N VAL A 111 -7.04 14.22 2.07
CA VAL A 111 -8.35 14.22 1.40
C VAL A 111 -9.13 15.42 1.91
N ARG A 112 -9.56 16.29 0.99
CA ARG A 112 -10.38 17.47 1.25
C ARG A 112 -11.53 17.53 0.25
#